data_AF-A0A6C7EBC7-F1
#
_entry.id   AF-A0A6C7EBC7-F1
#
_cell.length_a   1.000
_cell.length_b   1.000
_cell.length_c   1.000
_cell.angle_alpha   90.00
_cell.angle_beta   90.00
_cell.angle_gamma   90.00
#
_symmetry.space_group_name_H-M   'P 1'
#
loop_
_entity.id
_entity.type
_entity.pdbx_description
1 polymer ?
#
loop_
_entity_poly.entity_id
_entity_poly.type
_entity_poly.pdbx_seq_one_letter_code
_entity_poly.pdbx_strand_id
1 'polypeptide(L)'
;MADLPAPDDVPARPVYNVPFAWDSSHGHMVELLVEHVEPGLVVDIGCGYAPHAERLQQRGFDYVGVDADPDSVANLRERDFGAELADANDSSALVAALDAVSGDREVAAVLALDVLEHLVSPHLTLDAVTDWMRSKGVATFGVSLPNVTHDGVVLKLMTGRFDMTPSGLLDHTHLRFFTDASVTAMMTSVGLVESQRHDVISPKTDQDWPEVHPALSDGALLGTFLRRARAMSDQHGETFQFVRLYQLDAQGASEPTLLSARPPAPRHAITVLAAPGCSDGEFEALDAAMAAQQSDAVEVVRLTADDDGRRIIDDIATSYVVIAQGGEAFGEHWAAQLLSVADRYPAAVLRTGPLAPDLVDVAAHDVEWSHAFALFEHYLAEGTPGAALAFPTAFLRELSSVWTNDVATIDTHALLIEASGVCGVVDTGTGGVAPALGWRRPPEVVETALARLAAAPVLMPFGAAAEVATTLDRLRAAEQRLAELDAENDALRSDVAWLNGELARGPVRATRKALSLADRVRKR
;
A
#
# COMPACT_ATOMS: atom_id res chain seq x y z
N MET A 1 -10.51 37.90 -11.11
CA MET A 1 -10.68 37.97 -9.64
C MET A 1 -12.10 37.54 -9.39
N ALA A 2 -12.30 36.36 -8.80
CA ALA A 2 -13.61 36.03 -8.25
C ALA A 2 -13.85 36.99 -7.08
N ASP A 3 -15.05 37.57 -7.01
CA ASP A 3 -15.45 38.42 -5.90
C ASP A 3 -15.34 37.60 -4.62
N LEU A 4 -14.41 37.98 -3.74
CA LEU A 4 -14.42 37.48 -2.37
C LEU A 4 -15.71 38.01 -1.72
N PRO A 5 -16.47 37.18 -0.98
CA PRO A 5 -17.66 37.65 -0.27
C PRO A 5 -17.30 38.85 0.61
N ALA A 6 -18.22 39.81 0.72
CA ALA A 6 -18.01 40.96 1.58
C ALA A 6 -17.80 40.51 3.04
N PRO A 7 -17.11 41.28 3.89
CA PRO A 7 -16.88 40.89 5.29
C PRO A 7 -18.16 40.57 6.08
N ASP A 8 -19.30 41.13 5.65
CA ASP A 8 -20.63 40.89 6.24
C ASP A 8 -21.35 39.64 5.65
N ASP A 9 -20.78 39.00 4.63
CA ASP A 9 -21.25 37.75 4.00
C ASP A 9 -20.54 36.50 4.55
N VAL A 10 -19.64 36.64 5.54
CA VAL A 10 -19.17 35.47 6.30
C VAL A 10 -20.40 34.93 7.05
N PRO A 11 -20.88 33.72 6.75
CA PRO A 11 -22.07 33.20 7.39
C PRO A 11 -21.89 33.25 8.91
N ALA A 12 -22.95 33.59 9.64
CA ALA A 12 -23.04 33.19 11.05
C ALA A 12 -22.70 31.69 11.13
N ARG A 13 -22.09 31.26 12.26
CA ARG A 13 -21.68 29.87 12.50
C ARG A 13 -22.69 28.91 11.86
N PRO A 14 -22.29 28.04 10.93
CA PRO A 14 -23.22 27.24 10.15
C PRO A 14 -24.13 26.45 11.09
N VAL A 15 -25.45 26.58 10.90
CA VAL A 15 -26.43 25.81 11.65
C VAL A 15 -26.50 24.42 11.04
N TYR A 16 -25.83 23.46 11.67
CA TYR A 16 -25.81 22.05 11.25
C TYR A 16 -27.09 21.32 11.66
N ASN A 17 -28.24 21.77 11.16
CA ASN A 17 -29.52 21.08 11.30
C ASN A 17 -29.82 20.28 10.03
N VAL A 18 -29.11 19.16 9.87
CA VAL A 18 -29.25 18.26 8.72
C VAL A 18 -30.24 17.14 9.05
N PRO A 19 -31.08 16.71 8.08
CA PRO A 19 -31.96 15.57 8.30
C PRO A 19 -31.15 14.28 8.42
N PHE A 20 -31.64 13.35 9.24
CA PHE A 20 -31.05 12.01 9.36
C PHE A 20 -31.09 11.26 8.01
N ALA A 21 -29.97 10.66 7.63
CA ALA A 21 -29.86 9.75 6.50
C ALA A 21 -29.03 8.52 6.89
N TRP A 22 -29.42 7.32 6.44
CA TRP A 22 -28.74 6.08 6.80
C TRP A 22 -27.34 5.96 6.19
N ASP A 23 -27.11 6.57 5.03
CA ASP A 23 -25.84 6.65 4.31
C ASP A 23 -24.93 7.81 4.78
N SER A 24 -25.28 8.46 5.90
CA SER A 24 -24.48 9.51 6.52
C SER A 24 -23.65 8.98 7.69
N SER A 25 -22.71 9.81 8.19
CA SER A 25 -21.91 9.49 9.39
C SER A 25 -22.78 9.12 10.60
N HIS A 26 -23.88 9.86 10.81
CA HIS A 26 -24.86 9.57 11.85
C HIS A 26 -25.58 8.22 11.63
N GLY A 27 -25.94 7.90 10.40
CA GLY A 27 -26.60 6.64 10.06
C GLY A 27 -25.70 5.43 10.31
N HIS A 28 -24.46 5.50 9.82
CA HIS A 28 -23.44 4.49 10.03
C HIS A 28 -23.11 4.30 11.52
N MET A 29 -23.05 5.39 12.30
CA MET A 29 -22.85 5.29 13.76
C MET A 29 -24.02 4.58 14.45
N VAL A 30 -25.27 4.85 14.05
CA VAL A 30 -26.44 4.13 14.59
C VAL A 30 -26.35 2.64 14.29
N GLU A 31 -25.94 2.25 13.08
CA GLU A 31 -25.75 0.85 12.72
C GLU A 31 -24.66 0.18 13.55
N LEU A 32 -23.50 0.83 13.68
CA LEU A 32 -22.40 0.34 14.51
C LEU A 32 -22.83 0.09 15.97
N LEU A 33 -23.53 1.04 16.58
CA LEU A 33 -24.02 0.89 17.95
C LEU A 33 -25.02 -0.26 18.06
N VAL A 34 -25.99 -0.34 17.15
CA VAL A 34 -27.02 -1.39 17.18
C VAL A 34 -26.44 -2.78 16.99
N GLU A 35 -25.41 -2.93 16.16
CA GLU A 35 -24.81 -4.22 15.84
C GLU A 35 -23.81 -4.69 16.91
N HIS A 36 -23.18 -3.78 17.64
CA HIS A 36 -22.02 -4.10 18.47
C HIS A 36 -22.10 -3.65 19.93
N VAL A 37 -23.14 -2.91 20.33
CA VAL A 37 -23.30 -2.38 21.68
C VAL A 37 -24.67 -2.77 22.24
N GLU A 38 -24.68 -3.33 23.45
CA GLU A 38 -25.93 -3.62 24.14
C GLU A 38 -26.68 -2.32 24.47
N PRO A 39 -28.01 -2.26 24.33
CA PRO A 39 -28.79 -1.07 24.60
C PRO A 39 -28.59 -0.54 26.03
N GLY A 40 -28.33 0.75 26.14
CA GLY A 40 -28.19 1.50 27.39
C GLY A 40 -28.14 3.00 27.10
N LEU A 41 -27.59 3.80 28.01
CA LEU A 41 -27.50 5.25 27.80
C LEU A 41 -26.35 5.60 26.84
N VAL A 42 -26.67 6.33 25.78
CA VAL A 42 -25.70 6.98 24.89
C VAL A 42 -25.54 8.44 25.32
N VAL A 43 -24.29 8.85 25.54
CA VAL A 43 -23.93 10.24 25.89
C VAL A 43 -23.19 10.85 24.72
N ASP A 44 -23.75 11.87 24.09
CA ASP A 44 -23.19 12.51 22.89
C ASP A 44 -22.55 13.87 23.21
N ILE A 45 -21.25 13.98 23.00
CA ILE A 45 -20.46 15.21 23.18
C ILE A 45 -20.53 16.00 21.89
N GLY A 46 -20.87 17.28 21.97
CA GLY A 46 -21.14 18.13 20.80
C GLY A 46 -22.35 17.64 20.02
N CYS A 47 -23.45 17.35 20.72
CA CYS A 47 -24.60 16.64 20.13
C CYS A 47 -25.31 17.40 18.99
N GLY A 48 -25.12 18.72 18.87
CA GLY A 48 -25.79 19.58 17.91
C GLY A 48 -27.30 19.36 17.90
N TYR A 49 -27.89 19.27 16.71
CA TYR A 49 -29.31 18.93 16.54
C TYR A 49 -29.60 17.42 16.62
N ALA A 50 -28.60 16.57 16.86
CA ALA A 50 -28.74 15.13 17.13
C ALA A 50 -29.80 14.40 16.26
N PRO A 51 -29.67 14.40 14.92
CA PRO A 51 -30.69 13.79 14.04
C PRO A 51 -30.83 12.26 14.24
N HIS A 52 -29.88 11.64 14.94
CA HIS A 52 -29.83 10.21 15.22
C HIS A 52 -30.50 9.82 16.56
N ALA A 53 -30.84 10.78 17.43
CA ALA A 53 -31.35 10.51 18.77
C ALA A 53 -32.61 9.61 18.79
N GLU A 54 -33.64 9.94 18.01
CA GLU A 54 -34.86 9.12 17.94
C GLU A 54 -34.60 7.77 17.29
N ARG A 55 -33.60 7.66 16.41
CA ARG A 55 -33.24 6.40 15.75
C ARG A 55 -32.61 5.43 16.75
N LEU A 56 -31.73 5.93 17.63
CA LEU A 56 -31.20 5.17 18.75
C LEU A 56 -32.31 4.78 19.74
N GLN A 57 -33.21 5.70 20.09
CA GLN A 57 -34.34 5.42 20.97
C GLN A 57 -35.26 4.33 20.42
N GLN A 58 -35.57 4.37 19.12
CA GLN A 58 -36.35 3.33 18.42
C GLN A 58 -35.67 1.94 18.46
N ARG A 59 -34.37 1.88 18.73
CA ARG A 59 -33.58 0.65 18.83
C ARG A 59 -33.30 0.24 20.28
N GLY A 60 -33.86 0.95 21.26
CA GLY A 60 -33.80 0.60 22.68
C GLY A 60 -32.72 1.32 23.49
N PHE A 61 -31.95 2.23 22.89
CA PHE A 61 -31.00 3.07 23.61
C PHE A 61 -31.71 4.24 24.29
N ASP A 62 -31.21 4.67 25.45
CA ASP A 62 -31.49 6.02 25.95
C ASP A 62 -30.47 6.99 25.35
N TYR A 63 -30.82 8.26 25.24
CA TYR A 63 -29.95 9.27 24.64
C TYR A 63 -29.93 10.57 25.45
N VAL A 64 -28.74 11.13 25.60
CA VAL A 64 -28.51 12.47 26.15
C VAL A 64 -27.34 13.15 25.44
N GLY A 65 -27.32 14.49 25.47
CA GLY A 65 -26.30 15.28 24.79
C GLY A 65 -25.66 16.36 25.66
N VAL A 66 -24.44 16.77 25.29
CA VAL A 66 -23.77 17.95 25.81
C VAL A 66 -23.35 18.80 24.63
N ASP A 67 -23.67 20.10 24.62
CA ASP A 67 -23.24 21.00 23.54
C ASP A 67 -22.86 22.39 24.08
N ALA A 68 -22.03 23.11 23.32
CA ALA A 68 -21.66 24.49 23.61
C ALA A 68 -22.71 25.50 23.08
N ASP A 69 -23.55 25.08 22.14
CA ASP A 69 -24.60 25.87 21.53
C ASP A 69 -25.94 25.78 22.32
N PRO A 70 -26.42 26.89 22.89
CA PRO A 70 -27.68 26.91 23.62
C PRO A 70 -28.90 26.51 22.79
N ASP A 71 -28.90 26.80 21.47
CA ASP A 71 -30.04 26.49 20.60
C ASP A 71 -30.15 24.99 20.34
N SER A 72 -29.01 24.32 20.13
CA SER A 72 -28.90 22.86 20.05
C SER A 72 -29.38 22.17 21.34
N VAL A 73 -28.92 22.63 22.51
CA VAL A 73 -29.37 22.11 23.82
C VAL A 73 -30.88 22.31 24.03
N ALA A 74 -31.42 23.48 23.67
CA ALA A 74 -32.84 23.78 23.78
C ALA A 74 -33.67 22.86 22.86
N ASN A 75 -33.23 22.68 21.61
CA ASN A 75 -33.89 21.80 20.64
C ASN A 75 -33.96 20.35 21.14
N LEU A 76 -32.86 19.83 21.68
CA LEU A 76 -32.81 18.46 22.18
C LEU A 76 -33.75 18.26 23.39
N ARG A 77 -33.82 19.25 24.29
CA ARG A 77 -34.77 19.27 25.42
C ARG A 77 -36.23 19.38 24.99
N GLU A 78 -36.53 20.14 23.93
CA GLU A 78 -37.88 20.23 23.34
C GLU A 78 -38.36 18.89 22.76
N ARG A 79 -37.42 18.01 22.40
CA ARG A 79 -37.65 16.63 21.95
C ARG A 79 -37.65 15.61 23.10
N ASP A 80 -37.77 16.07 24.35
CA ASP A 80 -37.82 15.28 25.57
C ASP A 80 -36.53 14.47 25.88
N PHE A 81 -35.38 14.89 25.35
CA PHE A 81 -34.08 14.32 25.71
C PHE A 81 -33.37 15.14 26.79
N GLY A 82 -32.52 14.47 27.59
CA GLY A 82 -31.64 15.16 28.52
C GLY A 82 -30.51 15.85 27.77
N ALA A 83 -30.21 17.10 28.11
CA ALA A 83 -29.09 17.82 27.52
C ALA A 83 -28.47 18.81 28.51
N GLU A 84 -27.16 19.03 28.43
CA GLU A 84 -26.43 20.02 29.24
C GLU A 84 -25.58 20.96 28.37
N LEU A 85 -25.36 22.19 28.87
CA LEU A 85 -24.55 23.20 28.18
C LEU A 85 -23.10 23.15 28.69
N ALA A 86 -22.14 22.83 27.81
CA ALA A 86 -20.71 22.92 28.11
C ALA A 86 -19.84 23.02 26.83
N ASP A 87 -18.71 23.71 26.93
CA ASP A 87 -17.70 23.76 25.87
C ASP A 87 -16.71 22.61 26.03
N ALA A 88 -16.58 21.77 25.00
CA ALA A 88 -15.64 20.65 25.00
C ALA A 88 -14.15 21.06 25.02
N ASN A 89 -13.83 22.33 24.76
CA ASN A 89 -12.49 22.88 24.99
C ASN A 89 -12.18 23.13 26.48
N ASP A 90 -13.20 23.17 27.35
CA ASP A 90 -13.04 23.20 28.80
C ASP A 90 -13.32 21.80 29.36
N SER A 91 -12.27 20.99 29.49
CA SER A 91 -12.37 19.62 29.98
C SER A 91 -13.03 19.52 31.35
N SER A 92 -12.87 20.51 32.23
CA SER A 92 -13.48 20.48 33.57
C SER A 92 -14.99 20.72 33.50
N ALA A 93 -15.41 21.70 32.69
CA ALA A 93 -16.83 21.96 32.45
C ALA A 93 -17.50 20.77 31.72
N LEU A 94 -16.82 20.18 30.74
CA LEU A 94 -17.29 19.00 30.01
C LEU A 94 -17.53 17.83 30.96
N VAL A 95 -16.55 17.46 31.78
CA VAL A 95 -16.71 16.34 32.74
C VAL A 95 -17.87 16.58 33.71
N ALA A 96 -18.04 17.81 34.20
CA ALA A 96 -19.17 18.15 35.08
C ALA A 96 -20.52 18.01 34.37
N ALA A 97 -20.60 18.40 33.09
CA ALA A 97 -21.81 18.24 32.28
C ALA A 97 -22.09 16.77 31.94
N LEU A 98 -21.06 15.96 31.67
CA LEU A 98 -21.18 14.52 31.47
C LEU A 98 -21.78 13.85 32.71
N ASP A 99 -21.30 14.18 33.90
CA ASP A 99 -21.86 13.67 35.16
C ASP A 99 -23.31 14.12 35.38
N ALA A 100 -23.62 15.39 35.13
CA ALA A 100 -24.95 15.94 35.30
C ALA A 100 -25.96 15.27 34.34
N VAL A 101 -25.57 15.09 33.08
CA VAL A 101 -26.46 14.54 32.06
C VAL A 101 -26.60 13.03 32.18
N SER A 102 -25.54 12.30 32.57
CA SER A 102 -25.63 10.84 32.76
C SER A 102 -26.38 10.46 34.04
N GLY A 103 -26.13 11.20 35.13
CA GLY A 103 -26.55 10.81 36.47
C GLY A 103 -25.96 9.46 36.89
N ASP A 104 -26.77 8.65 37.57
CA ASP A 104 -26.42 7.29 38.02
C ASP A 104 -26.74 6.19 36.98
N ARG A 105 -27.11 6.57 35.74
CA ARG A 105 -27.47 5.62 34.69
C ARG A 105 -26.22 4.94 34.12
N GLU A 106 -26.38 3.67 33.76
CA GLU A 106 -25.32 2.91 33.08
C GLU A 106 -25.17 3.40 31.64
N VAL A 107 -23.97 3.88 31.31
CA VAL A 107 -23.63 4.43 30.00
C VAL A 107 -23.08 3.32 29.13
N ALA A 108 -23.77 3.06 28.02
CA ALA A 108 -23.37 2.06 27.04
C ALA A 108 -22.29 2.58 26.09
N ALA A 109 -22.38 3.85 25.68
CA ALA A 109 -21.42 4.47 24.77
C ALA A 109 -21.33 5.99 24.97
N VAL A 110 -20.14 6.53 24.71
CA VAL A 110 -19.90 7.98 24.54
C VAL A 110 -19.66 8.27 23.07
N LEU A 111 -20.25 9.31 22.54
CA LEU A 111 -20.06 9.74 21.15
C LEU A 111 -19.40 11.12 21.07
N ALA A 112 -18.64 11.34 20.01
CA ALA A 112 -18.15 12.63 19.57
C ALA A 112 -18.23 12.69 18.04
N LEU A 113 -19.40 13.07 17.51
CA LEU A 113 -19.66 13.05 16.08
C LEU A 113 -19.44 14.44 15.48
N ASP A 114 -18.44 14.57 14.59
CA ASP A 114 -18.10 15.83 13.94
C ASP A 114 -17.70 16.92 14.97
N VAL A 115 -16.86 16.54 15.95
CA VAL A 115 -16.46 17.39 17.08
C VAL A 115 -14.96 17.63 17.17
N LEU A 116 -14.13 16.58 17.10
CA LEU A 116 -12.72 16.68 17.48
C LEU A 116 -11.93 17.61 16.55
N GLU A 117 -12.38 17.78 15.31
CA GLU A 117 -11.85 18.70 14.31
C GLU A 117 -12.07 20.17 14.64
N HIS A 118 -13.09 20.48 15.46
CA HIS A 118 -13.38 21.84 15.93
C HIS A 118 -12.67 22.20 17.24
N LEU A 119 -12.00 21.24 17.89
CA LEU A 119 -11.32 21.47 19.16
C LEU A 119 -9.92 22.03 18.97
N VAL A 120 -9.50 22.90 19.90
CA VAL A 120 -8.12 23.41 19.93
C VAL A 120 -7.15 22.28 20.28
N SER A 121 -7.48 21.45 21.26
CA SER A 121 -6.60 20.37 21.74
C SER A 121 -7.39 19.08 21.95
N PRO A 122 -7.89 18.42 20.89
CA PRO A 122 -8.79 17.28 21.02
C PRO A 122 -8.21 16.12 21.85
N HIS A 123 -6.91 15.86 21.78
CA HIS A 123 -6.23 14.87 22.63
C HIS A 123 -6.38 15.12 24.14
N LEU A 124 -6.42 16.37 24.60
CA LEU A 124 -6.61 16.71 26.02
C LEU A 124 -8.07 16.58 26.46
N THR A 125 -9.01 16.95 25.57
CA THR A 125 -10.44 16.71 25.79
C THR A 125 -10.70 15.21 25.86
N LEU A 126 -10.14 14.45 24.92
CA LEU A 126 -10.29 13.01 24.84
C LEU A 126 -9.69 12.31 26.07
N ASP A 127 -8.53 12.73 26.55
CA ASP A 127 -7.93 12.23 27.79
C ASP A 127 -8.90 12.38 28.98
N ALA A 128 -9.44 13.59 29.19
CA ALA A 128 -10.44 13.84 30.23
C ALA A 128 -11.72 13.01 30.07
N VAL A 129 -12.20 12.83 28.84
CA VAL A 129 -13.36 11.97 28.54
C VAL A 129 -13.05 10.51 28.86
N THR A 130 -11.88 9.99 28.46
CA THR A 130 -11.51 8.60 28.76
C THR A 130 -11.32 8.37 30.26
N ASP A 131 -10.77 9.33 31.01
CA ASP A 131 -10.69 9.25 32.47
C ASP A 131 -12.07 9.22 33.12
N TRP A 132 -13.01 10.04 32.63
CA TRP A 132 -14.40 9.97 33.06
C TRP A 132 -15.02 8.61 32.72
N MET A 133 -14.82 8.10 31.50
CA MET A 133 -15.29 6.77 31.08
C MET A 133 -14.76 5.66 31.99
N ARG A 134 -13.46 5.67 32.33
CA ARG A 134 -12.86 4.73 33.30
C ARG A 134 -13.54 4.81 34.65
N SER A 135 -13.80 6.01 35.15
CA SER A 135 -14.45 6.22 36.45
C SER A 135 -15.90 5.70 36.50
N LYS A 136 -16.57 5.65 35.35
CA LYS A 136 -17.95 5.18 35.19
C LYS A 136 -18.06 3.73 34.72
N GLY A 137 -16.94 3.10 34.34
CA GLY A 137 -16.93 1.75 33.79
C GLY A 137 -17.46 1.67 32.34
N VAL A 138 -17.37 2.76 31.58
CA VAL A 138 -17.82 2.82 30.18
C VAL A 138 -16.70 2.33 29.26
N ALA A 139 -17.01 1.38 28.39
CA ALA A 139 -16.03 0.76 27.49
C ALA A 139 -16.04 1.36 26.08
N THR A 140 -17.20 1.79 25.57
CA THR A 140 -17.35 2.14 24.15
C THR A 140 -17.30 3.64 23.89
N PHE A 141 -16.47 4.05 22.94
CA PHE A 141 -16.39 5.42 22.41
C PHE A 141 -16.62 5.41 20.89
N GLY A 142 -17.55 6.23 20.39
CA GLY A 142 -17.83 6.38 18.96
C GLY A 142 -17.41 7.75 18.44
N VAL A 143 -16.79 7.80 17.26
CA VAL A 143 -16.36 9.06 16.64
C VAL A 143 -16.79 9.12 15.17
N SER A 144 -17.01 10.33 14.66
CA SER A 144 -16.94 10.62 13.23
C SER A 144 -15.96 11.77 12.96
N LEU A 145 -15.07 11.63 11.96
CA LEU A 145 -14.04 12.63 11.63
C LEU A 145 -13.82 12.78 10.12
N PRO A 146 -13.76 14.01 9.59
CA PRO A 146 -13.51 14.27 8.18
C PRO A 146 -12.09 13.84 7.80
N ASN A 147 -11.96 13.22 6.63
CA ASN A 147 -10.67 12.75 6.13
C ASN A 147 -9.99 13.81 5.24
N VAL A 148 -8.93 14.45 5.73
CA VAL A 148 -8.16 15.43 4.95
C VAL A 148 -7.36 14.80 3.82
N THR A 149 -7.18 13.47 3.84
CA THR A 149 -6.41 12.74 2.81
C THR A 149 -7.26 12.28 1.63
N HIS A 150 -8.54 12.66 1.60
CA HIS A 150 -9.44 12.39 0.49
C HIS A 150 -8.89 12.94 -0.84
N ASP A 151 -9.11 12.22 -1.94
CA ASP A 151 -8.56 12.51 -3.26
C ASP A 151 -8.84 13.94 -3.71
N GLY A 152 -10.07 14.43 -3.56
CA GLY A 152 -10.44 15.80 -3.91
C GLY A 152 -9.55 16.86 -3.22
N VAL A 153 -9.19 16.66 -1.95
CA VAL A 153 -8.30 17.57 -1.19
C VAL A 153 -6.85 17.40 -1.63
N VAL A 154 -6.36 16.17 -1.70
CA VAL A 154 -4.95 15.87 -2.04
C VAL A 154 -4.62 16.34 -3.45
N LEU A 155 -5.48 16.08 -4.43
CA LEU A 155 -5.27 16.48 -5.82
C LEU A 155 -5.28 18.00 -5.97
N LYS A 156 -6.12 18.71 -5.21
CA LYS A 156 -6.06 20.17 -5.11
C LYS A 156 -4.75 20.65 -4.51
N LEU A 157 -4.31 20.05 -3.40
CA LEU A 157 -3.03 20.38 -2.76
C LEU A 157 -1.84 20.20 -3.70
N MET A 158 -1.83 19.12 -4.51
CA MET A 158 -0.81 18.90 -5.55
C MET A 158 -0.77 20.01 -6.62
N THR A 159 -1.88 20.73 -6.78
CA THR A 159 -2.00 21.89 -7.70
C THR A 159 -1.81 23.23 -6.98
N GLY A 160 -1.42 23.21 -5.70
CA GLY A 160 -1.20 24.40 -4.88
C GLY A 160 -2.48 25.04 -4.32
N ARG A 161 -3.58 24.28 -4.23
CA ARG A 161 -4.88 24.77 -3.73
C ARG A 161 -5.28 24.08 -2.43
N PHE A 162 -5.86 24.86 -1.53
CA PHE A 162 -6.49 24.40 -0.29
C PHE A 162 -7.69 25.32 -0.03
N ASP A 163 -8.87 24.92 -0.51
CA ASP A 163 -10.05 25.78 -0.56
C ASP A 163 -10.96 25.51 0.65
N MET A 164 -10.91 26.39 1.65
CA MET A 164 -11.86 26.35 2.76
C MET A 164 -13.28 26.63 2.27
N THR A 165 -14.25 25.86 2.76
CA THR A 165 -15.66 25.92 2.39
C THR A 165 -16.53 26.23 3.62
N PRO A 166 -17.80 26.66 3.43
CA PRO A 166 -18.71 26.84 4.56
C PRO A 166 -19.07 25.54 5.31
N SER A 167 -18.88 24.39 4.65
CA SER A 167 -19.18 23.04 5.16
C SER A 167 -18.43 21.98 4.36
N GLY A 168 -18.25 20.78 4.91
CA GLY A 168 -17.62 19.64 4.24
C GLY A 168 -16.21 19.37 4.75
N LEU A 169 -15.36 18.73 3.94
CA LEU A 169 -14.03 18.28 4.38
C LEU A 169 -13.15 19.42 4.89
N LEU A 170 -13.23 20.58 4.22
CA LEU A 170 -12.47 21.78 4.55
C LEU A 170 -13.38 22.89 5.08
N ASP A 171 -14.34 22.55 5.96
CA ASP A 171 -15.13 23.56 6.67
C ASP A 171 -14.20 24.59 7.35
N HIS A 172 -14.47 25.87 7.11
CA HIS A 172 -13.78 27.01 7.73
C HIS A 172 -13.71 26.99 9.26
N THR A 173 -14.55 26.22 9.95
CA THR A 173 -14.56 26.05 11.39
C THR A 173 -13.68 24.88 11.89
N HIS A 174 -13.12 24.06 10.99
CA HIS A 174 -12.16 23.01 11.36
C HIS A 174 -10.81 23.63 11.76
N LEU A 175 -10.36 23.31 12.96
CA LEU A 175 -9.06 23.68 13.51
C LEU A 175 -8.03 22.56 13.39
N ARG A 176 -8.49 21.33 13.19
CA ARG A 176 -7.68 20.11 13.10
C ARG A 176 -8.12 19.30 11.88
N PHE A 177 -7.17 18.59 11.30
CA PHE A 177 -7.36 17.81 10.08
C PHE A 177 -6.80 16.42 10.33
N PHE A 178 -7.57 15.39 9.98
CA PHE A 178 -7.24 14.03 10.34
C PHE A 178 -7.02 13.14 9.12
N THR A 179 -5.99 12.31 9.23
CA THR A 179 -5.73 11.12 8.42
C THR A 179 -6.07 9.88 9.25
N ASP A 180 -6.30 8.72 8.61
CA ASP A 180 -6.48 7.44 9.28
C ASP A 180 -5.40 7.17 10.35
N ALA A 181 -4.13 7.36 9.98
CA ALA A 181 -3.00 7.18 10.89
C ALA A 181 -3.03 8.17 12.08
N SER A 182 -3.40 9.43 11.85
CA SER A 182 -3.48 10.43 12.92
C SER A 182 -4.64 10.19 13.88
N VAL A 183 -5.78 9.68 13.39
CA VAL A 183 -6.90 9.26 14.24
C VAL A 183 -6.46 8.09 15.11
N THR A 184 -5.89 7.06 14.49
CA THR A 184 -5.38 5.87 15.19
C THR A 184 -4.37 6.26 16.28
N ALA A 185 -3.41 7.12 15.96
CA ALA A 185 -2.42 7.60 16.92
C ALA A 185 -3.06 8.39 18.08
N MET A 186 -3.98 9.32 17.79
CA MET A 186 -4.66 10.10 18.81
C MET A 186 -5.48 9.21 19.75
N MET A 187 -6.28 8.29 19.21
CA MET A 187 -7.11 7.38 19.99
C MET A 187 -6.24 6.43 20.83
N THR A 188 -5.19 5.86 20.25
CA THR A 188 -4.28 4.97 20.97
C THR A 188 -3.54 5.70 22.10
N SER A 189 -3.22 6.99 21.93
CA SER A 189 -2.53 7.77 22.96
C SER A 189 -3.32 7.90 24.27
N VAL A 190 -4.64 7.76 24.22
CA VAL A 190 -5.53 7.81 25.40
C VAL A 190 -6.07 6.42 25.80
N GLY A 191 -5.56 5.35 25.18
CA GLY A 191 -5.97 3.97 25.45
C GLY A 191 -7.24 3.51 24.73
N LEU A 192 -7.66 4.18 23.67
CA LEU A 192 -8.77 3.75 22.82
C LEU A 192 -8.24 2.92 21.65
N VAL A 193 -8.74 1.69 21.51
CA VAL A 193 -8.38 0.77 20.43
C VAL A 193 -9.56 0.58 19.49
N GLU A 194 -9.33 0.73 18.18
CA GLU A 194 -10.40 0.57 17.19
C GLU A 194 -10.98 -0.85 17.27
N SER A 195 -12.30 -0.94 17.32
CA SER A 195 -13.03 -2.21 17.41
C SER A 195 -13.89 -2.48 16.20
N GLN A 196 -14.54 -1.45 15.65
CA GLN A 196 -15.40 -1.53 14.48
C GLN A 196 -15.33 -0.24 13.68
N ARG A 197 -15.65 -0.31 12.39
CA ARG A 197 -15.72 0.84 11.49
C ARG A 197 -16.86 0.69 10.48
N HIS A 198 -17.48 1.81 10.14
CA HIS A 198 -18.41 1.92 9.02
C HIS A 198 -18.22 3.29 8.35
N ASP A 199 -17.01 3.51 7.83
CA ASP A 199 -16.61 4.79 7.24
C ASP A 199 -17.53 5.19 6.06
N VAL A 200 -17.75 6.50 5.87
CA VAL A 200 -18.51 7.04 4.73
C VAL A 200 -17.59 7.06 3.50
N ILE A 201 -17.91 6.25 2.49
CA ILE A 201 -17.17 6.19 1.24
C ILE A 201 -17.90 7.02 0.19
N SER A 202 -17.23 8.04 -0.34
CA SER A 202 -17.78 8.89 -1.39
C SER A 202 -16.66 9.33 -2.34
N PRO A 203 -16.57 8.78 -3.56
CA PRO A 203 -15.55 9.16 -4.54
C PRO A 203 -15.60 10.64 -4.96
N LYS A 204 -16.74 11.31 -4.72
CA LYS A 204 -16.94 12.73 -4.97
C LYS A 204 -17.35 13.47 -3.72
N THR A 205 -16.90 14.71 -3.61
CA THR A 205 -16.94 15.52 -2.40
C THR A 205 -17.17 16.99 -2.73
N ASP A 206 -17.30 17.82 -1.69
CA ASP A 206 -17.36 19.28 -1.79
C ASP A 206 -16.07 19.89 -2.36
N GLN A 207 -15.03 19.08 -2.60
CA GLN A 207 -13.73 19.52 -3.08
C GLN A 207 -13.49 19.24 -4.57
N ASP A 208 -14.41 18.59 -5.29
CA ASP A 208 -14.20 18.24 -6.70
C ASP A 208 -14.53 19.37 -7.68
N TRP A 209 -13.93 20.55 -7.47
CA TRP A 209 -14.13 21.74 -8.30
C TRP A 209 -12.86 22.59 -8.54
N PRO A 210 -12.74 23.24 -9.71
CA PRO A 210 -13.69 23.18 -10.83
C PRO A 210 -13.62 21.83 -11.55
N GLU A 211 -14.77 21.30 -11.95
CA GLU A 211 -14.91 19.95 -12.55
C GLU A 211 -14.07 19.72 -13.81
N VAL A 212 -13.74 20.82 -14.51
CA VAL A 212 -12.93 20.81 -15.74
C VAL A 212 -11.42 20.85 -15.47
N HIS A 213 -10.98 20.89 -14.21
CA HIS A 213 -9.56 20.88 -13.88
C HIS A 213 -8.94 19.52 -14.20
N PRO A 214 -7.88 19.41 -15.03
CA PRO A 214 -7.33 18.12 -15.47
C PRO A 214 -6.84 17.18 -14.35
N ALA A 215 -6.50 17.72 -13.18
CA ALA A 215 -6.13 16.92 -12.01
C ALA A 215 -7.34 16.40 -11.21
N LEU A 216 -8.51 17.02 -11.34
CA LEU A 216 -9.73 16.63 -10.59
C LEU A 216 -10.70 15.85 -11.48
N SER A 217 -10.84 16.28 -12.73
CA SER A 217 -11.80 15.75 -13.70
C SER A 217 -11.65 14.25 -13.95
N ASP A 218 -12.78 13.54 -13.95
CA ASP A 218 -12.83 12.12 -14.28
C ASP A 218 -12.48 11.89 -15.75
N GLY A 219 -11.56 10.95 -16.00
CA GLY A 219 -11.11 10.60 -17.34
C GLY A 219 -10.03 11.52 -17.93
N ALA A 220 -9.69 12.63 -17.28
CA ALA A 220 -8.47 13.36 -17.61
C ALA A 220 -7.24 12.51 -17.22
N LEU A 221 -6.27 12.39 -18.13
CA LEU A 221 -5.10 11.53 -17.92
C LEU A 221 -4.33 11.88 -16.64
N LEU A 222 -4.19 13.17 -16.32
CA LEU A 222 -3.51 13.61 -15.11
C LEU A 222 -4.28 13.18 -13.85
N GLY A 223 -5.57 13.48 -13.73
CA GLY A 223 -6.39 13.06 -12.58
C GLY A 223 -6.43 11.55 -12.40
N THR A 224 -6.58 10.79 -13.48
CA THR A 224 -6.50 9.31 -13.45
C THR A 224 -5.14 8.81 -12.98
N PHE A 225 -4.05 9.41 -13.45
CA PHE A 225 -2.71 9.06 -13.01
C PHE A 225 -2.51 9.36 -11.50
N LEU A 226 -2.91 10.55 -11.06
CA LEU A 226 -2.72 10.96 -9.66
C LEU A 226 -3.55 10.14 -8.68
N ARG A 227 -4.83 9.85 -8.98
CA ARG A 227 -5.66 8.96 -8.14
C ARG A 227 -5.08 7.55 -8.04
N ARG A 228 -4.49 7.03 -9.12
CA ARG A 228 -3.83 5.71 -9.09
C ARG A 228 -2.56 5.72 -8.27
N ALA A 229 -1.70 6.72 -8.48
CA ALA A 229 -0.50 6.90 -7.64
C ALA A 229 -0.88 7.04 -6.16
N ARG A 230 -2.00 7.72 -5.89
CA ARG A 230 -2.56 7.87 -4.55
C ARG A 230 -3.06 6.55 -3.96
N ALA A 231 -3.83 5.77 -4.73
CA ALA A 231 -4.34 4.47 -4.32
C ALA A 231 -3.24 3.43 -4.02
N MET A 232 -2.04 3.60 -4.59
CA MET A 232 -0.87 2.79 -4.23
C MET A 232 -0.31 3.13 -2.84
N SER A 233 -0.61 4.33 -2.31
CA SER A 233 -0.02 4.82 -1.05
C SER A 233 -1.00 4.87 0.12
N ASP A 234 -2.29 4.92 -0.15
CA ASP A 234 -3.34 4.95 0.87
C ASP A 234 -4.66 4.45 0.29
N GLN A 235 -5.31 3.56 1.03
CA GLN A 235 -6.61 3.00 0.69
C GLN A 235 -7.78 3.95 1.00
N HIS A 236 -7.55 5.02 1.78
CA HIS A 236 -8.59 5.93 2.24
C HIS A 236 -8.87 7.11 1.30
N GLY A 237 -8.37 7.07 0.05
CA GLY A 237 -8.54 8.15 -0.94
C GLY A 237 -10.00 8.52 -1.24
N GLU A 238 -10.92 7.55 -1.19
CA GLU A 238 -12.37 7.76 -1.38
C GLU A 238 -13.15 7.77 -0.06
N THR A 239 -12.48 7.64 1.09
CA THR A 239 -13.12 7.77 2.40
C THR A 239 -13.37 9.24 2.67
N PHE A 240 -14.64 9.65 2.65
CA PHE A 240 -15.06 11.01 2.98
C PHE A 240 -14.91 11.27 4.49
N GLN A 241 -15.39 10.32 5.30
CA GLN A 241 -15.44 10.50 6.74
C GLN A 241 -15.21 9.17 7.45
N PHE A 242 -14.33 9.19 8.44
CA PHE A 242 -14.11 8.05 9.32
C PHE A 242 -15.26 7.96 10.31
N VAL A 243 -15.86 6.78 10.50
CA VAL A 243 -16.95 6.53 11.46
C VAL A 243 -16.65 5.22 12.17
N ARG A 244 -16.27 5.32 13.45
CA ARG A 244 -15.57 4.21 14.12
C ARG A 244 -15.98 4.08 15.58
N LEU A 245 -16.00 2.83 16.05
CA LEU A 245 -16.11 2.49 17.46
C LEU A 245 -14.76 2.07 18.01
N TYR A 246 -14.45 2.60 19.18
CA TYR A 246 -13.27 2.27 19.96
C TYR A 246 -13.68 1.63 21.28
N GLN A 247 -12.88 0.67 21.71
CA GLN A 247 -12.96 0.10 23.04
C GLN A 247 -11.84 0.68 23.89
N LEU A 248 -12.19 1.07 25.11
CA LEU A 248 -11.26 1.56 26.09
C LEU A 248 -10.47 0.40 26.69
N ASP A 249 -9.18 0.35 26.38
CA ASP A 249 -8.24 -0.59 26.97
C ASP A 249 -7.67 -0.05 28.29
N ALA A 250 -7.23 -0.96 29.16
CA ALA A 250 -6.83 -0.68 30.53
C ALA A 250 -5.49 0.06 30.66
N GLN A 251 -4.71 0.22 29.59
CA GLN A 251 -3.43 0.95 29.60
C GLN A 251 -3.29 1.89 28.40
N GLY A 252 -3.45 3.20 28.65
CA GLY A 252 -2.97 4.22 27.71
C GLY A 252 -1.44 4.10 27.60
N ALA A 253 -0.92 3.89 26.39
CA ALA A 253 0.48 3.54 26.17
C ALA A 253 1.45 4.74 26.23
N SER A 254 0.94 5.98 26.23
CA SER A 254 1.74 7.20 26.13
C SER A 254 1.04 8.42 26.74
N GLU A 255 1.77 9.54 26.85
CA GLU A 255 1.16 10.85 27.08
C GLU A 255 0.18 11.20 25.94
N PRO A 256 -0.98 11.81 26.23
CA PRO A 256 -1.92 12.26 25.20
C PRO A 256 -1.25 13.24 24.25
N THR A 257 -1.31 13.00 22.94
CA THR A 257 -0.62 13.85 21.96
C THR A 257 -1.25 13.77 20.57
N LEU A 258 -1.17 14.89 19.84
CA LEU A 258 -1.40 14.95 18.39
C LEU A 258 -0.08 15.00 17.60
N LEU A 259 1.04 15.08 18.30
CA LEU A 259 2.34 15.29 17.69
C LEU A 259 2.92 13.95 17.26
N SER A 260 3.19 13.82 15.97
CA SER A 260 4.05 12.76 15.47
C SER A 260 5.50 13.04 15.88
N ALA A 261 6.13 12.09 16.54
CA ALA A 261 7.57 12.14 16.74
C ALA A 261 8.26 11.98 15.39
N ARG A 262 9.32 12.77 15.13
CA ARG A 262 10.19 12.50 13.99
C ARG A 262 10.84 11.13 14.24
N PRO A 263 10.64 10.13 13.36
CA PRO A 263 11.31 8.85 13.54
C PRO A 263 12.83 9.09 13.50
N PRO A 264 13.61 8.33 14.28
CA PRO A 264 15.06 8.36 14.15
C PRO A 264 15.43 8.06 12.69
N ALA A 265 16.51 8.68 12.19
CA ALA A 265 17.02 8.33 10.87
C ALA A 265 17.28 6.82 10.84
N PRO A 266 16.71 6.08 9.86
CA PRO A 266 16.94 4.65 9.81
C PRO A 266 18.44 4.43 9.64
N ARG A 267 19.01 3.57 10.48
CA ARG A 267 20.34 3.04 10.18
C ARG A 267 20.17 2.17 8.94
N HIS A 268 20.99 2.40 7.91
CA HIS A 268 20.97 1.51 6.76
C HIS A 268 21.37 0.12 7.22
N ALA A 269 20.38 -0.75 7.28
CA ALA A 269 20.45 -2.11 7.77
C ALA A 269 19.49 -2.98 6.95
N ILE A 270 19.74 -4.29 6.96
CA ILE A 270 19.01 -5.28 6.18
C ILE A 270 18.42 -6.32 7.13
N THR A 271 17.13 -6.58 7.01
CA THR A 271 16.51 -7.81 7.53
C THR A 271 16.43 -8.82 6.40
N VAL A 272 17.07 -9.98 6.57
CA VAL A 272 17.02 -11.09 5.63
C VAL A 272 15.93 -12.06 6.08
N LEU A 273 14.88 -12.18 5.28
CA LEU A 273 13.80 -13.13 5.49
C LEU A 273 14.13 -14.42 4.72
N ALA A 274 14.49 -15.47 5.46
CA ALA A 274 14.66 -16.79 4.86
C ALA A 274 13.27 -17.41 4.62
N ALA A 275 12.91 -17.59 3.36
CA ALA A 275 11.59 -18.08 2.97
C ALA A 275 11.32 -19.50 3.51
N PRO A 276 10.04 -19.91 3.69
CA PRO A 276 9.71 -21.23 4.23
C PRO A 276 10.29 -22.41 3.42
N GLY A 277 10.61 -22.19 2.14
CA GLY A 277 11.23 -23.19 1.26
C GLY A 277 12.74 -23.42 1.50
N CYS A 278 13.41 -22.62 2.34
CA CYS A 278 14.81 -22.83 2.70
C CYS A 278 14.98 -24.03 3.64
N SER A 279 15.80 -24.99 3.23
CA SER A 279 16.21 -26.13 4.07
C SER A 279 17.06 -25.68 5.25
N ASP A 280 17.16 -26.52 6.28
CA ASP A 280 18.00 -26.23 7.46
C ASP A 280 19.46 -25.95 7.08
N GLY A 281 20.02 -26.72 6.15
CA GLY A 281 21.41 -26.52 5.69
C GLY A 281 21.60 -25.21 4.91
N GLU A 282 20.61 -24.79 4.14
CA GLU A 282 20.65 -23.48 3.44
C GLU A 282 20.53 -22.32 4.42
N PHE A 283 19.67 -22.46 5.43
CA PHE A 283 19.56 -21.48 6.50
C PHE A 283 20.86 -21.37 7.31
N GLU A 284 21.47 -22.49 7.69
CA GLU A 284 22.77 -22.51 8.38
C GLU A 284 23.88 -21.87 7.53
N ALA A 285 23.88 -22.09 6.21
CA ALA A 285 24.83 -21.46 5.31
C ALA A 285 24.60 -19.94 5.20
N LEU A 286 23.35 -19.49 5.14
CA LEU A 286 22.99 -18.07 5.14
C LEU A 286 23.40 -17.39 6.46
N ASP A 287 23.11 -18.02 7.59
CA ASP A 287 23.47 -17.51 8.92
C ASP A 287 24.99 -17.44 9.08
N ALA A 288 25.72 -18.47 8.63
CA ALA A 288 27.19 -18.46 8.62
C ALA A 288 27.77 -17.35 7.72
N ALA A 289 27.17 -17.11 6.54
CA ALA A 289 27.56 -16.02 5.66
C ALA A 289 27.29 -14.64 6.29
N MET A 290 26.24 -14.49 7.11
CA MET A 290 25.97 -13.25 7.83
C MET A 290 26.94 -13.06 8.98
N ALA A 291 27.22 -14.11 9.76
CA ALA A 291 28.21 -14.07 10.83
C ALA A 291 29.61 -13.71 10.30
N ALA A 292 29.98 -14.17 9.10
CA ALA A 292 31.25 -13.84 8.45
C ALA A 292 31.39 -12.36 8.09
N GLN A 293 30.28 -11.62 7.87
CA GLN A 293 30.32 -10.20 7.54
C GLN A 293 30.73 -9.29 8.70
N GLN A 294 30.71 -9.79 9.95
CA GLN A 294 31.07 -9.03 11.15
C GLN A 294 30.36 -7.66 11.25
N SER A 295 29.09 -7.58 10.83
CA SER A 295 28.28 -6.36 10.83
C SER A 295 27.04 -6.55 11.71
N ASP A 296 26.73 -5.53 12.51
CA ASP A 296 25.47 -5.42 13.26
C ASP A 296 24.33 -4.80 12.42
N ALA A 297 24.59 -4.51 11.15
CA ALA A 297 23.63 -3.92 10.22
C ALA A 297 22.82 -4.96 9.44
N VAL A 298 22.95 -6.25 9.76
CA VAL A 298 22.21 -7.32 9.11
C VAL A 298 21.67 -8.28 10.16
N GLU A 299 20.40 -8.60 10.06
CA GLU A 299 19.74 -9.64 10.86
C GLU A 299 19.08 -10.67 9.94
N VAL A 300 18.95 -11.91 10.41
CA VAL A 300 18.29 -12.99 9.67
C VAL A 300 17.08 -13.46 10.47
N VAL A 301 15.93 -13.50 9.81
CA VAL A 301 14.68 -14.01 10.35
C VAL A 301 14.24 -15.20 9.52
N ARG A 302 14.06 -16.35 10.18
CA ARG A 302 13.53 -17.55 9.53
C ARG A 302 12.02 -17.51 9.51
N LEU A 303 11.44 -17.62 8.32
CA LEU A 303 9.99 -17.69 8.15
C LEU A 303 9.50 -19.14 8.16
N THR A 304 8.30 -19.33 8.67
CA THR A 304 7.51 -20.56 8.63
C THR A 304 6.26 -20.35 7.77
N ALA A 305 5.65 -21.43 7.28
CA ALA A 305 4.46 -21.32 6.44
C ALA A 305 3.23 -20.74 7.18
N ASP A 306 3.24 -20.75 8.51
CA ASP A 306 2.16 -20.22 9.35
C ASP A 306 2.37 -18.75 9.74
N ASP A 307 3.51 -18.15 9.36
CA ASP A 307 3.81 -16.77 9.70
C ASP A 307 2.99 -15.78 8.87
N ASP A 308 2.44 -14.77 9.54
CA ASP A 308 1.78 -13.64 8.88
C ASP A 308 2.84 -12.70 8.32
N GLY A 309 3.01 -12.73 7.01
CA GLY A 309 3.98 -11.90 6.33
C GLY A 309 3.78 -10.41 6.58
N ARG A 310 2.53 -9.94 6.65
CA ARG A 310 2.26 -8.52 6.82
C ARG A 310 2.71 -8.04 8.19
N ARG A 311 2.36 -8.81 9.23
CA ARG A 311 2.80 -8.52 10.61
C ARG A 311 4.33 -8.47 10.71
N ILE A 312 5.02 -9.39 10.05
CA ILE A 312 6.49 -9.41 10.04
C ILE A 312 7.06 -8.13 9.43
N ILE A 313 6.57 -7.68 8.28
CA ILE A 313 7.05 -6.42 7.66
C ILE A 313 6.78 -5.20 8.55
N ASP A 314 5.65 -5.18 9.26
CA ASP A 314 5.31 -4.09 10.17
C ASP A 314 6.26 -4.02 11.38
N ASP A 315 6.74 -5.18 11.85
CA ASP A 315 7.68 -5.29 12.97
C ASP A 315 9.15 -5.00 12.60
N ILE A 316 9.50 -5.01 11.30
CA ILE A 316 10.88 -4.77 10.86
C ILE A 316 11.31 -3.32 11.11
N ALA A 317 12.41 -3.14 11.84
CA ALA A 317 12.99 -1.82 12.13
C ALA A 317 14.07 -1.38 11.13
N THR A 318 14.57 -2.30 10.30
CA THR A 318 15.65 -2.02 9.34
C THR A 318 15.14 -1.28 8.10
N SER A 319 16.04 -0.64 7.35
CA SER A 319 15.69 0.15 6.16
C SER A 319 15.42 -0.69 4.91
N TYR A 320 15.92 -1.92 4.86
CA TYR A 320 15.82 -2.80 3.70
C TYR A 320 15.46 -4.22 4.13
N VAL A 321 14.69 -4.88 3.27
CA VAL A 321 14.34 -6.29 3.42
C VAL A 321 14.87 -7.06 2.21
N VAL A 322 15.51 -8.19 2.48
CA VAL A 322 15.95 -9.16 1.46
C VAL A 322 15.21 -10.46 1.71
N ILE A 323 14.63 -11.04 0.66
CA ILE A 323 13.94 -12.32 0.77
C ILE A 323 14.84 -13.37 0.15
N ALA A 324 15.42 -14.23 1.00
CA ALA A 324 16.28 -15.32 0.59
C ALA A 324 15.43 -16.56 0.26
N GLN A 325 15.59 -17.06 -0.97
CA GLN A 325 14.86 -18.22 -1.48
C GLN A 325 15.69 -19.49 -1.38
N GLY A 326 15.03 -20.65 -1.37
CA GLY A 326 15.71 -21.94 -1.43
C GLY A 326 16.57 -22.07 -2.70
N GLY A 327 17.76 -22.63 -2.57
CA GLY A 327 18.73 -22.81 -3.65
C GLY A 327 19.69 -21.64 -3.90
N GLU A 328 19.48 -20.47 -3.29
CA GLU A 328 20.38 -19.32 -3.45
C GLU A 328 21.67 -19.48 -2.64
N ALA A 329 22.80 -19.09 -3.22
CA ALA A 329 24.10 -19.10 -2.51
C ALA A 329 24.63 -17.67 -2.36
N PHE A 330 24.79 -17.24 -1.10
CA PHE A 330 25.19 -15.88 -0.74
C PHE A 330 26.70 -15.79 -0.54
N GLY A 331 27.36 -14.81 -1.17
CA GLY A 331 28.80 -14.57 -1.01
C GLY A 331 29.16 -13.93 0.35
N GLU A 332 30.45 -13.82 0.67
CA GLU A 332 30.87 -13.31 1.99
C GLU A 332 30.57 -11.82 2.22
N HIS A 333 30.34 -11.01 1.17
CA HIS A 333 30.26 -9.55 1.29
C HIS A 333 29.02 -8.92 0.61
N TRP A 334 28.01 -9.72 0.25
CA TRP A 334 26.88 -9.21 -0.54
C TRP A 334 26.08 -8.12 0.20
N ALA A 335 25.85 -8.25 1.51
CA ALA A 335 25.04 -7.28 2.24
C ALA A 335 25.80 -5.97 2.44
N ALA A 336 27.10 -6.04 2.74
CA ALA A 336 27.99 -4.87 2.73
C ALA A 336 28.01 -4.15 1.36
N GLN A 337 27.96 -4.89 0.24
CA GLN A 337 27.85 -4.28 -1.10
C GLN A 337 26.56 -3.48 -1.25
N LEU A 338 25.41 -4.03 -0.85
CA LEU A 338 24.12 -3.33 -0.89
C LEU A 338 24.14 -2.09 0.01
N LEU A 339 24.59 -2.23 1.26
CA LEU A 339 24.67 -1.12 2.20
C LEU A 339 25.60 0.00 1.72
N SER A 340 26.66 -0.32 0.96
CA SER A 340 27.59 0.68 0.41
C SER A 340 26.94 1.68 -0.56
N VAL A 341 25.83 1.28 -1.21
CA VAL A 341 25.09 2.15 -2.15
C VAL A 341 23.83 2.74 -1.52
N ALA A 342 23.36 2.18 -0.40
CA ALA A 342 22.17 2.64 0.33
C ALA A 342 22.27 4.11 0.79
N ASP A 343 23.46 4.55 1.22
CA ASP A 343 23.71 5.94 1.65
C ASP A 343 23.53 6.95 0.50
N ARG A 344 23.83 6.54 -0.73
CA ARG A 344 23.78 7.41 -1.91
C ARG A 344 22.40 7.38 -2.58
N TYR A 345 21.74 6.24 -2.52
CA TYR A 345 20.44 6.00 -3.15
C TYR A 345 19.45 5.44 -2.12
N PRO A 346 19.10 6.23 -1.08
CA PRO A 346 18.11 5.82 -0.11
C PRO A 346 16.76 5.60 -0.82
N ALA A 347 16.07 4.52 -0.47
CA ALA A 347 14.77 4.11 -1.02
C ALA A 347 14.77 3.57 -2.46
N ALA A 348 15.93 3.31 -3.07
CA ALA A 348 16.00 2.50 -4.29
C ALA A 348 15.95 1.00 -3.98
N VAL A 349 15.45 0.18 -4.90
CA VAL A 349 15.72 -1.27 -4.82
C VAL A 349 17.19 -1.48 -5.10
N LEU A 350 17.89 -2.12 -4.17
CA LEU A 350 19.31 -2.38 -4.29
C LEU A 350 19.51 -3.80 -4.81
N ARG A 351 20.33 -3.95 -5.84
CA ARG A 351 20.54 -5.22 -6.53
C ARG A 351 22.03 -5.55 -6.62
N THR A 352 22.39 -6.77 -6.21
CA THR A 352 23.74 -7.29 -6.51
C THR A 352 23.79 -7.85 -7.94
N GLY A 353 24.97 -7.88 -8.55
CA GLY A 353 25.20 -8.72 -9.73
C GLY A 353 25.20 -10.22 -9.38
N PRO A 354 25.17 -11.11 -10.39
CA PRO A 354 25.40 -12.53 -10.18
C PRO A 354 26.84 -12.80 -9.71
N LEU A 355 27.03 -13.74 -8.78
CA LEU A 355 28.37 -14.19 -8.37
C LEU A 355 29.11 -14.85 -9.56
N ALA A 356 30.44 -14.73 -9.60
CA ALA A 356 31.24 -15.25 -10.70
C ALA A 356 31.10 -16.79 -10.85
N PRO A 357 31.05 -17.30 -12.10
CA PRO A 357 30.84 -18.71 -12.43
C PRO A 357 31.81 -19.70 -11.75
N ASP A 358 32.99 -19.26 -11.35
CA ASP A 358 34.06 -20.11 -10.83
C ASP A 358 33.78 -20.68 -9.41
N LEU A 359 32.69 -20.23 -8.76
CA LEU A 359 32.28 -20.65 -7.41
C LEU A 359 31.00 -21.51 -7.37
N VAL A 360 30.29 -21.67 -8.49
CA VAL A 360 29.05 -22.46 -8.61
C VAL A 360 29.11 -23.24 -9.92
N ASP A 361 28.70 -24.51 -9.95
CA ASP A 361 28.73 -25.33 -11.18
C ASP A 361 27.78 -24.77 -12.26
N VAL A 362 28.26 -23.78 -13.01
CA VAL A 362 27.55 -22.99 -14.05
C VAL A 362 27.25 -23.77 -15.32
N ALA A 363 27.66 -25.03 -15.42
CA ALA A 363 27.52 -25.83 -16.63
C ALA A 363 26.05 -26.05 -17.08
N ALA A 364 25.07 -25.52 -16.35
CA ALA A 364 23.63 -25.68 -16.59
C ALA A 364 22.91 -24.47 -17.23
N HIS A 365 23.57 -23.33 -17.51
CA HIS A 365 22.89 -22.13 -18.04
C HIS A 365 23.50 -21.58 -19.33
N ASP A 366 22.69 -21.51 -20.40
CA ASP A 366 22.98 -20.83 -21.68
C ASP A 366 22.61 -19.32 -21.66
N VAL A 367 22.36 -18.72 -20.49
CA VAL A 367 21.84 -17.36 -20.35
C VAL A 367 22.91 -16.42 -19.80
N GLU A 368 23.29 -15.41 -20.58
CA GLU A 368 24.18 -14.32 -20.14
C GLU A 368 23.35 -13.30 -19.34
N TRP A 369 23.69 -13.10 -18.06
CA TRP A 369 22.94 -12.22 -17.16
C TRP A 369 23.49 -10.80 -17.18
N SER A 370 22.64 -9.80 -17.43
CA SER A 370 23.05 -8.39 -17.39
C SER A 370 23.37 -7.94 -15.96
N HIS A 371 24.53 -7.30 -15.81
CA HIS A 371 24.96 -6.61 -14.59
C HIS A 371 24.21 -5.29 -14.34
N ALA A 372 23.42 -4.82 -15.31
CA ALA A 372 22.58 -3.65 -15.20
C ALA A 372 21.10 -4.04 -15.22
N PHE A 373 20.29 -3.38 -14.42
CA PHE A 373 18.84 -3.54 -14.45
C PHE A 373 18.25 -2.89 -15.71
N ALA A 374 17.40 -3.65 -16.41
CA ALA A 374 16.60 -3.18 -17.55
C ALA A 374 15.18 -3.75 -17.40
N LEU A 375 14.19 -2.87 -17.24
CA LEU A 375 12.84 -3.26 -16.81
C LEU A 375 12.21 -4.26 -17.79
N PHE A 376 12.26 -3.97 -19.09
CA PHE A 376 11.61 -4.82 -20.09
C PHE A 376 12.34 -6.13 -20.32
N GLU A 377 13.67 -6.16 -20.18
CA GLU A 377 14.40 -7.43 -20.21
C GLU A 377 14.01 -8.31 -19.02
N HIS A 378 13.74 -7.73 -17.84
CA HIS A 378 13.27 -8.47 -16.67
C HIS A 378 11.83 -8.97 -16.80
N TYR A 379 10.96 -8.26 -17.52
CA TYR A 379 9.63 -8.77 -17.93
C TYR A 379 9.71 -9.99 -18.85
N LEU A 380 10.67 -9.97 -19.79
CA LEU A 380 10.78 -10.95 -20.87
C LEU A 380 11.69 -12.15 -20.53
N ALA A 381 12.61 -11.99 -19.58
CA ALA A 381 13.55 -13.04 -19.22
C ALA A 381 12.83 -14.21 -18.51
N GLU A 382 13.20 -15.44 -18.89
CA GLU A 382 12.70 -16.69 -18.26
C GLU A 382 13.19 -16.86 -16.81
N GLY A 383 14.09 -15.98 -16.35
CA GLY A 383 14.53 -15.86 -14.96
C GLY A 383 15.02 -14.45 -14.64
N THR A 384 15.08 -14.11 -13.36
CA THR A 384 15.93 -13.01 -12.86
C THR A 384 17.09 -13.70 -12.17
N PRO A 385 18.36 -13.30 -12.41
CA PRO A 385 19.46 -13.90 -11.68
C PRO A 385 19.17 -13.69 -10.19
N GLY A 386 19.36 -14.73 -9.37
CA GLY A 386 19.27 -14.67 -7.92
C GLY A 386 20.33 -13.72 -7.39
N ALA A 387 20.04 -12.44 -7.55
CA ALA A 387 20.68 -11.32 -6.94
C ALA A 387 19.96 -11.09 -5.62
N ALA A 388 20.69 -10.76 -4.56
CA ALA A 388 20.03 -10.20 -3.39
C ALA A 388 19.36 -8.89 -3.81
N LEU A 389 18.03 -8.91 -3.80
CA LEU A 389 17.19 -7.74 -3.98
C LEU A 389 16.86 -7.21 -2.59
N ALA A 390 17.43 -6.06 -2.26
CA ALA A 390 17.08 -5.32 -1.05
C ALA A 390 15.98 -4.31 -1.40
N PHE A 391 14.78 -4.59 -0.91
CA PHE A 391 13.61 -3.73 -1.06
C PHE A 391 13.55 -2.74 0.09
N PRO A 392 13.26 -1.45 -0.14
CA PRO A 392 13.04 -0.51 0.94
C PRO A 392 11.89 -0.97 1.83
N THR A 393 12.10 -1.04 3.14
CA THR A 393 11.05 -1.49 4.08
C THR A 393 9.80 -0.61 3.97
N ALA A 394 9.97 0.70 3.79
CA ALA A 394 8.87 1.63 3.57
C ALA A 394 8.03 1.30 2.33
N PHE A 395 8.66 0.84 1.24
CA PHE A 395 7.93 0.40 0.05
C PHE A 395 7.07 -0.84 0.37
N LEU A 396 7.62 -1.82 1.08
CA LEU A 396 6.88 -3.03 1.45
C LEU A 396 5.72 -2.76 2.40
N ARG A 397 5.92 -1.83 3.34
CA ARG A 397 4.94 -1.49 4.36
C ARG A 397 3.81 -0.62 3.81
N GLU A 398 4.16 0.40 3.02
CA GLU A 398 3.23 1.49 2.70
C GLU A 398 2.78 1.50 1.23
N LEU A 399 3.57 0.94 0.31
CA LEU A 399 3.40 1.18 -1.14
C LEU A 399 3.21 -0.10 -1.98
N SER A 400 3.38 -1.28 -1.38
CA SER A 400 3.34 -2.56 -2.09
C SER A 400 2.00 -3.26 -1.89
N SER A 401 1.39 -3.67 -3.01
CA SER A 401 0.13 -4.42 -3.06
C SER A 401 0.31 -5.93 -3.22
N VAL A 402 1.53 -6.37 -3.56
CA VAL A 402 1.86 -7.79 -3.81
C VAL A 402 2.11 -8.57 -2.52
N TRP A 403 2.26 -7.90 -1.38
CA TRP A 403 2.45 -8.58 -0.11
C TRP A 403 1.17 -9.28 0.34
N THR A 404 1.24 -10.60 0.51
CA THR A 404 0.15 -11.42 1.04
C THR A 404 0.43 -11.76 2.51
N ASN A 405 -0.61 -12.18 3.25
CA ASN A 405 -0.41 -12.71 4.60
C ASN A 405 0.34 -14.07 4.57
N ASP A 406 0.44 -14.72 3.40
CA ASP A 406 1.10 -16.01 3.22
C ASP A 406 2.51 -15.82 2.66
N VAL A 407 3.49 -15.86 3.57
CA VAL A 407 4.92 -15.72 3.25
C VAL A 407 5.45 -16.81 2.32
N ALA A 408 4.78 -17.96 2.20
CA ALA A 408 5.21 -19.05 1.31
C ALA A 408 4.98 -18.74 -0.17
N THR A 409 4.19 -17.71 -0.47
CA THR A 409 3.77 -17.35 -1.83
C THR A 409 4.41 -16.08 -2.39
N ILE A 410 5.37 -15.48 -1.66
CA ILE A 410 5.97 -14.21 -2.06
C ILE A 410 6.81 -14.38 -3.33
N ASP A 411 6.34 -13.76 -4.42
CA ASP A 411 7.08 -13.66 -5.68
C ASP A 411 7.98 -12.41 -5.67
N THR A 412 9.27 -12.61 -5.40
CA THR A 412 10.28 -11.54 -5.38
C THR A 412 10.45 -10.85 -6.73
N HIS A 413 10.07 -11.50 -7.83
CA HIS A 413 10.12 -10.91 -9.16
C HIS A 413 8.94 -9.97 -9.41
N ALA A 414 7.72 -10.41 -9.06
CA ALA A 414 6.55 -9.53 -9.10
C ALA A 414 6.77 -8.28 -8.23
N LEU A 415 7.40 -8.47 -7.08
CA LEU A 415 7.79 -7.39 -6.17
C LEU A 415 8.84 -6.46 -6.79
N LEU A 416 9.88 -7.00 -7.47
CA LEU A 416 10.87 -6.21 -8.21
C LEU A 416 10.24 -5.34 -9.28
N ILE A 417 9.31 -5.89 -10.06
CA ILE A 417 8.60 -5.16 -11.10
C ILE A 417 7.87 -3.95 -10.50
N GLU A 418 7.05 -4.17 -9.47
CA GLU A 418 6.27 -3.11 -8.82
C GLU A 418 7.19 -2.05 -8.19
N ALA A 419 8.21 -2.51 -7.44
CA ALA A 419 9.16 -1.63 -6.78
C ALA A 419 9.97 -0.81 -7.79
N SER A 420 10.35 -1.36 -8.95
CA SER A 420 11.18 -0.65 -9.92
C SER A 420 10.55 0.63 -10.47
N GLY A 421 9.22 0.68 -10.59
CA GLY A 421 8.50 1.87 -11.06
C GLY A 421 8.41 2.97 -10.00
N VAL A 422 8.47 2.60 -8.72
CA VAL A 422 8.29 3.52 -7.58
C VAL A 422 9.64 3.94 -6.99
N CYS A 423 10.49 2.96 -6.70
CA CYS A 423 11.78 3.10 -6.05
C CYS A 423 12.93 3.28 -7.05
N GLY A 424 12.77 2.82 -8.29
CA GLY A 424 13.90 2.58 -9.17
C GLY A 424 14.78 1.41 -8.70
N VAL A 425 15.79 1.06 -9.49
CA VAL A 425 16.74 -0.01 -9.16
C VAL A 425 18.16 0.52 -9.30
N VAL A 426 19.00 0.19 -8.32
CA VAL A 426 20.43 0.52 -8.30
C VAL A 426 21.23 -0.76 -8.18
N ASP A 427 22.04 -1.03 -9.19
CA ASP A 427 22.99 -2.14 -9.17
C ASP A 427 24.26 -1.75 -8.40
N THR A 428 24.80 -2.66 -7.59
CA THR A 428 26.10 -2.48 -6.92
C THR A 428 27.27 -2.56 -7.90
N GLY A 429 27.06 -3.15 -9.08
CA GLY A 429 28.09 -3.40 -10.10
C GLY A 429 29.00 -4.58 -9.81
N THR A 430 28.79 -5.31 -8.71
CA THR A 430 29.59 -6.48 -8.29
C THR A 430 28.71 -7.69 -8.02
N GLY A 431 29.25 -8.90 -8.26
CA GLY A 431 28.59 -10.15 -7.93
C GLY A 431 28.44 -10.36 -6.43
N GLY A 432 27.24 -10.75 -5.98
CA GLY A 432 26.94 -10.97 -4.56
C GLY A 432 26.24 -12.30 -4.24
N VAL A 433 25.36 -12.76 -5.12
CA VAL A 433 24.55 -13.97 -4.91
C VAL A 433 24.54 -14.81 -6.19
N ALA A 434 24.58 -16.13 -6.03
CA ALA A 434 24.38 -17.06 -7.12
C ALA A 434 22.94 -17.59 -7.14
N PRO A 435 22.32 -17.69 -8.34
CA PRO A 435 20.93 -18.08 -8.49
C PRO A 435 20.65 -19.50 -8.01
N ALA A 436 19.42 -19.72 -7.53
CA ALA A 436 18.88 -21.06 -7.32
C ALA A 436 18.89 -21.87 -8.62
N LEU A 437 19.56 -23.04 -8.60
CA LEU A 437 19.67 -23.92 -9.75
C LEU A 437 18.28 -24.45 -10.16
N GLY A 438 17.91 -24.24 -11.43
CA GLY A 438 16.74 -24.88 -12.04
C GLY A 438 15.39 -24.16 -11.90
N TRP A 439 15.35 -22.98 -11.29
CA TRP A 439 14.13 -22.17 -11.27
C TRP A 439 13.84 -21.59 -12.66
N ARG A 440 12.62 -21.82 -13.16
CA ARG A 440 12.09 -21.21 -14.39
C ARG A 440 10.77 -20.52 -14.07
N ARG A 441 10.59 -19.31 -14.60
CA ARG A 441 9.36 -18.54 -14.39
C ARG A 441 8.15 -19.25 -15.03
N PRO A 442 7.04 -19.43 -14.29
CA PRO A 442 5.77 -19.88 -14.89
C PRO A 442 5.22 -18.81 -15.85
N PRO A 443 4.71 -19.18 -17.05
CA PRO A 443 4.14 -18.23 -18.01
C PRO A 443 3.02 -17.33 -17.44
N GLU A 444 2.22 -17.87 -16.52
CA GLU A 444 1.09 -17.19 -15.88
C GLU A 444 1.49 -15.93 -15.10
N VAL A 445 2.71 -15.90 -14.55
CA VAL A 445 3.26 -14.74 -13.83
C VAL A 445 3.49 -13.56 -14.78
N VAL A 446 4.03 -13.83 -15.97
CA VAL A 446 4.27 -12.81 -17.01
C VAL A 446 2.95 -12.28 -17.55
N GLU A 447 2.00 -13.16 -17.85
CA GLU A 447 0.67 -12.78 -18.32
C GLU A 447 -0.04 -11.89 -17.29
N THR A 448 0.05 -12.24 -16.01
CA THR A 448 -0.50 -11.44 -14.91
C THR A 448 0.18 -10.06 -14.83
N ALA A 449 1.51 -10.00 -14.92
CA ALA A 449 2.25 -8.74 -14.87
C ALA A 449 1.94 -7.83 -16.07
N LEU A 450 1.82 -8.40 -17.28
CA LEU A 450 1.41 -7.68 -18.48
C LEU A 450 -0.05 -7.22 -18.41
N ALA A 451 -0.96 -8.04 -17.87
CA ALA A 451 -2.34 -7.65 -17.65
C ALA A 451 -2.45 -6.47 -16.67
N ARG A 452 -1.62 -6.44 -15.62
CA ARG A 452 -1.51 -5.29 -14.70
C ARG A 452 -1.00 -4.03 -15.40
N LEU A 453 0.06 -4.15 -16.22
CA LEU A 453 0.56 -3.05 -17.06
C LEU A 453 -0.50 -2.53 -18.04
N ALA A 454 -1.33 -3.41 -18.59
CA ALA A 454 -2.37 -3.04 -19.56
C ALA A 454 -3.60 -2.41 -18.87
N ALA A 455 -3.94 -2.88 -17.67
CA ALA A 455 -5.05 -2.36 -16.88
C ALA A 455 -4.74 -0.98 -16.27
N ALA A 456 -3.46 -0.62 -16.12
CA ALA A 456 -3.08 0.64 -15.49
C ALA A 456 -1.81 1.33 -16.02
N PRO A 457 -1.81 2.68 -16.11
CA PRO A 457 -0.61 3.42 -16.41
C PRO A 457 0.40 3.20 -15.29
N VAL A 458 1.63 2.83 -15.67
CA VAL A 458 2.73 2.53 -14.76
C VAL A 458 3.74 3.66 -14.81
N LEU A 459 4.31 3.98 -13.65
CA LEU A 459 5.50 4.82 -13.55
C LEU A 459 6.67 4.08 -14.19
N MET A 460 7.04 4.51 -15.39
CA MET A 460 8.14 3.90 -16.11
C MET A 460 9.47 4.52 -15.65
N PRO A 461 10.49 3.72 -15.32
CA PRO A 461 11.82 4.24 -15.00
C PRO A 461 12.42 4.99 -16.20
N PHE A 462 13.35 5.89 -15.90
CA PHE A 462 14.01 6.67 -16.94
C PHE A 462 14.71 5.76 -17.95
N GLY A 463 14.55 6.04 -19.24
CA GLY A 463 15.15 5.24 -20.32
C GLY A 463 14.31 4.03 -20.76
N ALA A 464 13.27 3.65 -20.03
CA ALA A 464 12.44 2.49 -20.38
C ALA A 464 11.79 2.61 -21.78
N ALA A 465 11.41 3.81 -22.21
CA ALA A 465 10.90 4.01 -23.57
C ALA A 465 11.95 3.70 -24.66
N ALA A 466 13.24 3.96 -24.38
CA ALA A 466 14.33 3.62 -25.29
C ALA A 466 14.61 2.10 -25.30
N GLU A 467 14.44 1.43 -24.16
CA GLU A 467 14.47 -0.04 -24.09
C GLU A 467 13.36 -0.67 -24.94
N VAL A 468 12.13 -0.14 -24.89
CA VAL A 468 11.01 -0.60 -25.75
C VAL A 468 11.39 -0.46 -27.22
N ALA A 469 11.91 0.70 -27.62
CA ALA A 469 12.33 0.93 -29.00
C ALA A 469 13.40 -0.08 -29.45
N THR A 470 14.42 -0.30 -28.61
CA THR A 470 15.50 -1.26 -28.89
C THR A 470 14.98 -2.69 -29.00
N THR A 471 14.10 -3.10 -28.09
CA THR A 471 13.47 -4.42 -28.11
C THR A 471 12.61 -4.61 -29.36
N LEU A 472 11.86 -3.60 -29.77
CA LEU A 472 11.05 -3.63 -30.99
C LEU A 472 11.93 -3.79 -32.24
N ASP A 473 13.09 -3.14 -32.29
CA ASP A 473 14.03 -3.28 -33.40
C ASP A 473 14.69 -4.67 -33.42
N ARG A 474 15.03 -5.24 -32.25
CA ARG A 474 15.49 -6.64 -32.15
C ARG A 474 14.42 -7.62 -32.64
N LEU A 475 13.16 -7.42 -32.27
CA LEU A 475 12.05 -8.27 -32.72
C LEU A 475 11.89 -8.23 -34.24
N ARG A 476 11.87 -7.03 -34.84
CA ARG A 476 11.81 -6.87 -36.30
C ARG A 476 12.97 -7.55 -37.02
N ALA A 477 14.18 -7.45 -36.47
CA ALA A 477 15.36 -8.13 -37.03
C ALA A 477 15.23 -9.66 -36.94
N ALA A 478 14.70 -10.19 -35.83
CA ALA A 478 14.46 -11.62 -35.67
C ALA A 478 13.38 -12.14 -36.63
N GLU A 479 12.27 -11.41 -36.80
CA GLU A 479 11.22 -11.72 -37.79
C GLU A 479 11.78 -11.77 -39.21
N GLN A 480 12.64 -10.81 -39.57
CA GLN A 480 13.32 -10.80 -40.87
C GLN A 480 14.22 -12.04 -41.03
N ARG A 481 14.99 -12.41 -40.00
CA ARG A 481 15.87 -13.58 -40.06
C ARG A 481 15.08 -14.89 -40.18
N LEU A 482 13.94 -14.98 -39.51
CA LEU A 482 13.05 -16.13 -39.63
C LEU A 482 12.52 -16.27 -41.07
N ALA A 483 12.09 -15.17 -41.68
CA ALA A 483 11.65 -15.15 -43.07
C ALA A 483 12.76 -15.56 -44.05
N GLU A 484 14.00 -15.15 -43.81
CA GLU A 484 15.17 -15.60 -44.58
C GLU A 484 15.41 -17.10 -44.43
N LEU A 485 15.36 -17.63 -43.21
CA LEU A 485 15.53 -19.05 -42.93
C LEU A 485 14.42 -19.90 -43.55
N ASP A 486 13.18 -19.44 -43.54
CA ASP A 486 12.07 -20.12 -44.21
C ASP A 486 12.28 -20.17 -45.73
N ALA A 487 12.75 -19.07 -46.33
CA ALA A 487 13.09 -19.04 -47.75
C ALA A 487 14.27 -19.98 -48.10
N GLU A 488 15.31 -20.03 -47.25
CA GLU A 488 16.43 -20.97 -47.39
C GLU A 488 15.94 -22.43 -47.28
N ASN A 489 15.05 -22.73 -46.34
CA ASN A 489 14.49 -24.07 -46.13
C ASN A 489 13.62 -24.52 -47.32
N ASP A 490 12.78 -23.63 -47.85
CA ASP A 490 11.97 -23.91 -49.04
C ASP A 490 12.82 -24.14 -50.29
N ALA A 491 13.92 -23.38 -50.46
CA ALA A 491 14.89 -23.61 -51.52
C ALA A 491 15.54 -25.00 -51.39
N LEU A 492 16.01 -25.37 -50.19
CA LEU A 492 16.57 -26.70 -49.93
C LEU A 492 15.57 -27.83 -50.16
N ARG A 493 14.30 -27.65 -49.77
CA ARG A 493 13.22 -28.62 -50.03
C ARG A 493 12.98 -28.79 -51.53
N SER A 494 12.99 -27.70 -52.30
CA SER A 494 12.90 -27.72 -53.76
C SER A 494 14.08 -28.46 -54.39
N ASP A 495 15.31 -28.20 -53.95
CA ASP A 495 16.52 -28.87 -54.45
C ASP A 495 16.50 -30.36 -54.14
N VAL A 496 16.10 -30.76 -52.93
CA VAL A 496 15.92 -32.17 -52.55
C VAL A 496 14.84 -32.83 -53.41
N ALA A 497 13.71 -32.16 -53.65
CA ALA A 497 12.64 -32.67 -54.51
C ALA A 497 13.13 -32.85 -55.96
N TRP A 498 13.88 -31.88 -56.49
CA TRP A 498 14.49 -31.96 -57.81
C TRP A 498 15.50 -33.11 -57.91
N LEU A 499 16.43 -33.22 -56.95
CA LEU A 499 17.42 -34.30 -56.88
C LEU A 499 16.74 -35.67 -56.82
N ASN A 500 15.71 -35.83 -55.99
CA ASN A 500 14.94 -37.06 -55.92
C ASN A 500 14.22 -37.37 -57.23
N GLY A 501 13.67 -36.36 -57.92
CA GLY A 501 13.06 -36.49 -59.23
C GLY A 501 14.05 -36.95 -60.31
N GLU A 502 15.24 -36.36 -60.37
CA GLU A 502 16.30 -36.73 -61.31
C GLU A 502 16.89 -38.12 -60.99
N LEU A 503 17.15 -38.41 -59.72
CA LEU A 503 17.65 -39.73 -59.29
C LEU A 503 16.64 -40.85 -59.54
N ALA A 504 15.34 -40.57 -59.46
CA ALA A 504 14.28 -41.53 -59.80
C ALA A 504 14.16 -41.80 -61.31
N ARG A 505 14.62 -40.89 -62.16
CA ARG A 505 14.63 -41.03 -63.63
C ARG A 505 15.88 -41.71 -64.18
N GLY A 506 16.94 -41.83 -63.36
CA GLY A 506 18.14 -42.56 -63.72
C GLY A 506 17.95 -44.08 -63.66
N PRO A 507 18.50 -44.88 -64.60
CA PRO A 507 18.43 -46.33 -64.50
C PRO A 507 19.17 -46.77 -63.22
N VAL A 508 18.44 -47.38 -62.28
CA VAL A 508 18.90 -47.86 -60.96
C VAL A 508 20.27 -48.57 -60.97
N ARG A 509 20.70 -49.11 -62.13
CA ARG A 509 22.03 -49.70 -62.36
C ARG A 509 23.20 -48.71 -62.38
N ALA A 510 23.01 -47.46 -62.82
CA ALA A 510 24.09 -46.47 -62.91
C ALA A 510 24.43 -45.88 -61.53
N THR A 511 23.41 -45.56 -60.73
CA THR A 511 23.54 -44.97 -59.39
C THR A 511 24.22 -45.93 -58.40
N ARG A 512 23.89 -47.24 -58.45
CA ARG A 512 24.60 -48.27 -57.67
C ARG A 512 26.08 -48.40 -58.04
N LYS A 513 26.43 -48.20 -59.31
CA LYS A 513 27.80 -48.33 -59.80
C LYS A 513 28.67 -47.15 -59.35
N ALA A 514 28.12 -45.93 -59.36
CA ALA A 514 28.78 -44.72 -58.88
C ALA A 514 29.01 -44.72 -57.36
N LEU A 515 28.01 -45.12 -56.56
CA LEU A 515 28.16 -45.28 -55.11
C LEU A 515 29.22 -46.33 -54.76
N SER A 516 29.28 -47.46 -55.49
CA SER A 516 30.33 -48.48 -55.30
C SER A 516 31.74 -48.02 -55.71
N LEU A 517 31.84 -46.96 -56.51
CA LEU A 517 33.11 -46.37 -56.96
C LEU A 517 33.61 -45.36 -55.93
N ALA A 518 32.72 -44.51 -55.41
CA ALA A 518 33.02 -43.55 -54.34
C ALA A 518 33.47 -44.26 -53.05
N ASP A 519 32.83 -45.37 -52.69
CA ASP A 519 33.19 -46.17 -51.51
C ASP A 519 34.55 -46.89 -51.66
N ARG A 520 35.00 -47.10 -52.91
CA ARG A 520 36.34 -47.62 -53.23
C ARG A 520 37.43 -46.55 -53.22
N VAL A 521 37.08 -45.29 -53.47
CA VAL A 521 38.00 -44.15 -53.39
C VAL A 521 38.19 -43.71 -51.93
N ARG A 522 37.17 -43.87 -51.07
CA ARG A 522 37.26 -43.57 -49.63
C ARG A 522 38.05 -44.60 -48.80
N LYS A 523 38.30 -45.78 -49.36
CA LYS A 523 39.06 -46.89 -48.73
C LYS A 523 40.49 -47.05 -49.27
N ARG A 524 40.93 -46.13 -50.13
CA ARG A 524 42.33 -45.92 -50.49
C ARG A 524 42.79 -44.62 -49.86
#